data_AF-A0A934LHC2-F1
#
_entry.id   AF-A0A934LHC2-F1
#
_cell.length_a   1.000
_cell.length_b   1.000
_cell.length_c   1.000
_cell.angle_alpha   90.00
_cell.angle_beta   90.00
_cell.angle_gamma   90.00
#
_symmetry.space_group_name_H-M   'P 1'
#
loop_
_entity.id
_entity.type
_entity.pdbx_description
1 polymer ?
#
loop_
_entity_poly.entity_id
_entity_poly.type
_entity_poly.pdbx_seq_one_letter_code
_entity_poly.pdbx_strand_id
1 'polypeptide(L)' 'TQLQLEGPRQVRLRAPLPFDRWLEWVALLQRDTRLRLVQCRVDAADAANPPGVVRIDALFALPEPG' A
#
# COMPACT_ATOMS: atom_id res chain seq x y z
N THR A 1 -11.16 -1.92 0.16
CA THR A 1 -9.74 -2.32 0.22
C THR A 1 -9.62 -3.75 -0.23
N GLN A 2 -8.66 -4.04 -1.10
CA GLN A 2 -8.38 -5.38 -1.61
C GLN A 2 -6.91 -5.70 -1.33
N LEU A 3 -6.65 -6.88 -0.75
CA LEU A 3 -5.32 -7.40 -0.50
C LEU A 3 -5.17 -8.71 -1.29
N GLN A 4 -4.10 -8.84 -2.06
CA GLN A 4 -3.83 -10.02 -2.90
C GLN A 4 -2.38 -10.46 -2.71
N LEU A 5 -2.13 -11.76 -2.71
CA LEU A 5 -0.78 -12.32 -2.79
C LEU A 5 -0.36 -12.37 -4.26
N GLU A 6 0.79 -11.79 -4.59
CA GLU A 6 1.39 -11.88 -5.93
C GLU A 6 2.65 -12.75 -5.88
N GLY A 7 2.43 -14.07 -6.01
CA GLY A 7 3.49 -15.05 -5.84
C GLY A 7 3.85 -15.33 -4.38
N PRO A 8 4.99 -15.99 -4.12
CA PRO A 8 5.27 -16.59 -2.81
C PRO A 8 5.63 -15.57 -1.72
N ARG A 9 6.11 -14.38 -2.11
CA ARG A 9 6.67 -13.40 -1.16
C ARG A 9 6.31 -11.95 -1.48
N GLN A 10 5.26 -11.71 -2.25
CA GLN A 10 4.79 -10.36 -2.50
C GLN A 10 3.30 -10.23 -2.18
N VAL A 11 2.94 -9.06 -1.67
CA VAL A 11 1.57 -8.71 -1.33
C VAL A 11 1.23 -7.42 -2.02
N ARG A 12 0.17 -7.42 -2.82
CA ARG A 12 -0.37 -6.22 -3.44
C ARG A 12 -1.59 -5.72 -2.66
N LEU A 13 -1.55 -4.45 -2.27
CA LEU A 13 -2.64 -3.71 -1.66
C LEU A 13 -3.24 -2.75 -2.69
N ARG A 14 -4.56 -2.83 -2.89
CA ARG A 14 -5.33 -1.87 -3.68
C ARG A 14 -6.46 -1.27 -2.86
N ALA A 15 -6.47 0.03 -2.66
CA ALA A 15 -7.52 0.68 -1.87
C ALA A 15 -7.64 2.17 -2.16
N PRO A 16 -8.86 2.75 -2.08
CA PRO A 16 -9.01 4.17 -1.82
C PRO A 16 -8.73 4.43 -0.33
N LEU A 17 -7.86 5.37 -0.01
CA LEU A 17 -7.65 5.85 1.35
C LEU A 17 -7.13 7.30 1.38
N PRO A 18 -7.28 8.02 2.52
CA PRO A 18 -6.63 9.32 2.69
C PRO A 18 -5.11 9.22 2.49
N PHE A 19 -4.54 10.17 1.75
CA PHE A 19 -3.12 10.15 1.42
C PHE A 19 -2.22 10.19 2.67
N ASP A 20 -2.57 10.98 3.68
CA ASP A 20 -1.77 11.06 4.91
C ASP A 20 -1.77 9.73 5.68
N ARG A 21 -2.92 9.04 5.72
CA ARG A 21 -3.04 7.70 6.31
C ARG A 21 -2.20 6.68 5.55
N TRP A 22 -2.10 6.80 4.22
CA TRP A 22 -1.24 5.95 3.42
C TRP A 22 0.23 6.10 3.83
N LEU A 23 0.71 7.33 4.00
CA LEU A 23 2.09 7.60 4.42
C LEU A 23 2.40 7.01 5.80
N GLU A 24 1.48 7.18 6.76
CA GLU A 24 1.59 6.58 8.10
C GLU A 24 1.72 5.05 8.02
N TRP A 25 0.86 4.40 7.23
CA TRP A 25 0.85 2.95 7.10
C TRP A 25 2.11 2.43 6.44
N VAL A 26 2.59 3.06 5.36
CA VAL A 26 3.84 2.65 4.70
C VAL A 26 5.00 2.73 5.69
N ALA A 27 5.10 3.82 6.45
CA ALA A 27 6.15 3.99 7.44
C ALA A 27 6.10 2.89 8.51
N LEU A 28 4.91 2.56 9.02
CA LEU A 28 4.71 1.49 10.00
C LEU A 28 5.08 0.12 9.43
N LEU A 29 4.62 -0.21 8.22
CA LEU A 29 4.92 -1.49 7.58
C LEU A 29 6.42 -1.67 7.29
N GLN A 30 7.11 -0.59 6.91
CA GLN A 30 8.56 -0.66 6.67
C GLN A 30 9.36 -0.78 7.96
N ARG A 31 8.99 -0.05 9.01
CA ARG A 31 9.73 -0.02 10.29
C ARG A 31 9.46 -1.23 11.16
N ASP A 32 8.19 -1.59 11.32
CA ASP A 32 7.77 -2.52 12.36
C ASP A 32 7.66 -3.96 11.83
N THR A 33 7.19 -4.13 10.60
CA THR A 33 7.01 -5.46 9.99
C THR A 33 8.09 -5.82 8.97
N ARG A 34 9.04 -4.91 8.73
CA ARG A 34 10.14 -5.05 7.77
C ARG A 34 9.68 -5.35 6.33
N LEU A 35 8.43 -5.03 6.00
CA LEU A 35 7.92 -5.13 4.64
C LEU A 35 8.60 -4.08 3.77
N ARG A 36 9.05 -4.44 2.58
CA ARG A 36 9.66 -3.46 1.65
C ARG A 36 8.66 -3.09 0.57
N LEU A 37 8.38 -1.79 0.42
CA LEU A 37 7.61 -1.29 -0.71
C LEU A 37 8.46 -1.42 -1.98
N VAL A 38 8.00 -2.23 -2.93
CA VAL A 38 8.69 -2.52 -4.21
C VAL A 38 8.19 -1.59 -5.30
N GLN A 39 6.87 -1.43 -5.39
CA GLN A 39 6.22 -0.59 -6.37
C GLN A 39 5.02 0.09 -5.71
N CYS A 40 4.79 1.36 -6.04
CA CYS A 40 3.61 2.09 -5.62
C CYS A 40 3.13 2.99 -6.74
N ARG A 41 1.83 2.95 -7.00
CA ARG A 41 1.11 3.89 -7.83
C ARG A 41 0.04 4.56 -6.97
N VAL A 42 -0.01 5.88 -7.06
CA VAL A 42 -0.99 6.72 -6.39
C VAL A 42 -1.70 7.52 -7.47
N ASP A 43 -2.98 7.24 -7.66
CA ASP A 43 -3.83 8.02 -8.56
C ASP A 43 -4.78 8.89 -7.73
N ALA A 44 -5.14 10.06 -8.25
CA ALA A 44 -6.22 10.84 -7.67
C ALA A 44 -7.50 9.98 -7.64
N ALA A 45 -8.23 10.04 -6.53
CA ALA A 45 -9.55 9.43 -6.48
C ALA A 45 -10.52 10.22 -7.36
N ASP A 46 -11.54 9.55 -7.89
CA ASP A 46 -12.57 10.20 -8.69
C ASP A 46 -13.37 11.23 -7.87
N ALA A 47 -14.17 12.05 -8.56
CA ALA A 47 -15.00 13.07 -7.93
C ALA A 47 -16.05 12.52 -6.94
N ALA A 48 -16.27 11.20 -6.89
CA ALA A 48 -17.15 10.57 -5.92
C ALA A 48 -16.47 10.36 -4.55
N ASN A 49 -15.15 10.55 -4.45
CA ASN A 49 -14.42 10.44 -3.20
C ASN A 49 -14.19 11.83 -2.55
N PRO A 50 -14.13 11.90 -1.20
CA PRO A 50 -13.77 13.13 -0.50
C PRO A 50 -12.38 13.66 -0.91
N PRO A 51 -12.15 14.99 -0.84
CA PRO A 51 -10.82 15.56 -1.02
C PRO A 51 -9.77 14.89 -0.12
N GLY A 52 -8.57 14.67 -0.68
CA GLY A 52 -7.46 14.02 0.03
C GLY A 52 -7.49 12.49 0.02
N VAL A 53 -8.56 11.86 -0.49
CA VAL A 53 -8.57 10.43 -0.79
C VAL A 53 -7.86 10.16 -2.11
N VAL A 54 -7.03 9.12 -2.14
CA VAL A 54 -6.30 8.66 -3.32
C VAL A 54 -6.52 7.17 -3.53
N ARG A 55 -6.37 6.70 -4.77
CA ARG A 55 -6.35 5.28 -5.10
C ARG A 55 -4.91 4.79 -5.05
N ILE A 56 -4.63 3.87 -4.13
CA ILE A 56 -3.33 3.22 -3.97
C ILE A 56 -3.36 1.87 -4.69
N ASP A 57 -2.32 1.60 -5.47
CA ASP A 57 -1.89 0.25 -5.86
C ASP A 57 -0.43 0.09 -5.44
N ALA A 58 -0.19 -0.72 -4.42
CA ALA A 58 1.13 -0.88 -3.82
C ALA A 58 1.51 -2.36 -3.70
N LEU A 59 2.72 -2.69 -4.11
CA LEU A 59 3.31 -4.02 -4.02
C LEU A 59 4.41 -4.01 -2.95
N PHE A 60 4.29 -4.90 -1.99
CA PHE A 60 5.24 -5.10 -0.90
C PHE A 60 5.92 -6.46 -1.02
N ALA A 61 7.20 -6.52 -0.71
CA ALA A 61 7.94 -7.77 -0.50
C ALA A 61 7.93 -8.15 0.98
N LEU A 62 7.64 -9.43 1.26
CA LEU A 62 7.74 -10.02 2.58
C LEU A 62 9.21 -10.11 3.04
N PRO A 63 9.51 -10.03 4.35
CA PRO A 63 10.86 -10.19 4.87
C PRO A 63 11.50 -11.52 4.45
N GLU A 64 12.83 -11.55 4.36
CA GLU A 64 13.58 -12.79 4.12
C GLU A 64 13.36 -13.74 5.29
N PRO A 65 13.07 -15.05 5.05
CA PRO A 65 13.21 -16.03 6.11
C PRO A 65 14.67 -16.01 6.56
N GLY A 66 14.88 -15.69 7.83
CA GLY A 66 16.20 -15.71 8.46
C GLY A 66 16.71 -17.11 8.70
#